data_AF-A0A2G6EPW9-F1
#
_entry.id   AF-A0A2G6EPW9-F1
#
_cell.length_a   1.000
_cell.length_b   1.000
_cell.length_c   1.000
_cell.angle_alpha   90.00
_cell.angle_beta   90.00
_cell.angle_gamma   90.00
#
_symmetry.space_group_name_H-M   'P 1'
#
loop_
_entity.id
_entity.type
_entity.pdbx_description
1 polymer ?
#
loop_
_entity_poly.entity_id
_entity_poly.type
_entity_poly.pdbx_seq_one_letter_code
_entity_poly.pdbx_strand_id
1 'polypeptide(L)'
;MNETANPDRRRFIASPLTRHTLIVGLMILLMLIPLFMVGGVVNERSHYQQQVLQDVAANWGGKQTFTGPFLVIPYVEHLTSVDTVTDEKGKNKVITKDVFNGHTLILLPEKLDIRAKLNEKHRKRGIYDALVYNAKLNVTGSFDHEFLLESGEGDRRILWEQVFLMVGLSDTKAINSGTTVKWDGDSVNLQPGTGLPDVVAQGFHVPLDEATSNDTKHDFQIELNLRGSDGLFFSPLGKTTTTVMTSSWQHPSFQGDLLPKSHDI
;
A
#
# COMPACT_ATOMS: atom_id res chain seq x y z
N MET A 1 43.71 -16.59 -71.14
CA MET A 1 43.06 -17.92 -71.00
C MET A 1 44.13 -18.91 -70.60
N ASN A 2 44.06 -19.76 -69.58
CA ASN A 2 43.07 -19.98 -68.53
C ASN A 2 43.83 -20.63 -67.34
N GLU A 3 43.28 -20.45 -66.14
CA GLU A 3 43.33 -21.34 -64.96
C GLU A 3 44.69 -21.84 -64.41
N THR A 4 45.14 -21.20 -63.33
CA THR A 4 45.87 -21.89 -62.24
C THR A 4 44.92 -22.07 -61.05
N ALA A 5 44.41 -23.30 -60.89
CA ALA A 5 43.58 -23.69 -59.77
C ALA A 5 44.42 -23.75 -58.48
N ASN A 6 44.01 -22.96 -57.47
CA ASN A 6 44.59 -22.88 -56.14
C ASN A 6 44.30 -24.16 -55.30
N PRO A 7 45.30 -24.95 -54.88
CA PRO A 7 45.08 -26.19 -54.11
C PRO A 7 44.98 -25.98 -52.58
N ASP A 8 45.18 -24.77 -52.05
CA ASP A 8 45.41 -24.56 -50.60
C ASP A 8 44.15 -24.49 -49.73
N ARG A 9 42.95 -24.54 -50.30
CA ARG A 9 41.70 -24.58 -49.50
C ARG A 9 41.36 -25.96 -48.92
N ARG A 10 41.99 -27.05 -49.37
CA ARG A 10 41.63 -28.42 -48.94
C ARG A 10 42.45 -28.98 -47.77
N ARG A 11 43.61 -28.42 -47.44
CA ARG A 11 44.49 -28.94 -46.36
C ARG A 11 44.13 -28.48 -44.95
N PHE A 12 43.39 -27.38 -44.79
CA PHE A 12 42.90 -26.93 -43.49
C PHE A 12 41.82 -27.87 -42.89
N ILE A 13 41.12 -28.63 -43.73
CA ILE A 13 40.03 -29.52 -43.29
C ILE A 13 40.55 -30.89 -42.79
N ALA A 14 41.84 -31.21 -43.00
CA ALA A 14 42.40 -32.55 -42.76
C ALA A 14 43.60 -32.59 -41.78
N SER A 15 43.79 -31.57 -40.93
CA SER A 15 44.81 -31.63 -39.88
C SER A 15 44.25 -32.28 -38.60
N PRO A 16 45.03 -33.08 -37.85
CA PRO A 16 44.56 -33.69 -36.62
C PRO A 16 44.08 -32.63 -35.62
N LEU A 17 44.68 -31.43 -35.63
CA LEU A 17 44.32 -30.35 -34.72
C LEU A 17 42.88 -29.84 -34.96
N THR A 18 42.44 -29.67 -36.21
CA THR A 18 41.06 -29.24 -36.50
C THR A 18 40.03 -30.30 -36.13
N ARG A 19 40.37 -31.59 -36.27
CA ARG A 19 39.52 -32.70 -35.80
C ARG A 19 39.34 -32.68 -34.28
N HIS A 20 40.40 -32.47 -33.51
CA HIS A 20 40.30 -32.38 -32.05
C HIS A 20 39.48 -31.16 -31.60
N THR A 21 39.70 -29.98 -32.21
CA THR A 21 38.90 -28.78 -31.91
C THR A 21 37.42 -28.97 -32.21
N LEU A 22 37.08 -29.67 -33.30
CA LEU A 22 35.69 -29.96 -33.67
C LEU A 22 35.01 -30.92 -32.67
N ILE A 23 35.73 -31.95 -32.20
CA ILE A 23 35.22 -32.88 -31.19
C ILE A 23 35.00 -32.16 -29.86
N VAL A 24 35.94 -31.32 -29.43
CA VAL A 24 35.81 -30.52 -28.21
C VAL A 24 34.63 -29.55 -28.33
N GLY A 25 34.49 -28.85 -29.45
CA GLY A 25 33.34 -27.97 -29.72
C GLY A 25 32.00 -28.73 -29.68
N LEU A 26 31.95 -29.95 -30.24
CA LEU A 26 30.78 -30.81 -30.19
C LEU A 26 30.46 -31.25 -28.76
N MET A 27 31.44 -31.59 -27.94
CA MET A 27 31.22 -31.94 -26.53
C MET A 27 30.71 -30.74 -25.71
N ILE A 28 31.23 -29.54 -25.96
CA ILE A 28 30.73 -28.31 -25.33
C ILE A 28 29.27 -28.07 -25.72
N LEU A 29 28.93 -28.25 -27.00
CA LEU A 29 27.57 -28.09 -27.49
C LEU A 29 26.62 -29.14 -26.88
N LEU A 30 27.07 -30.39 -26.75
CA LEU A 30 26.33 -31.43 -26.05
C LEU A 30 26.12 -31.12 -24.57
N MET A 31 27.08 -30.49 -23.89
CA MET A 31 26.96 -30.05 -22.49
C MET A 31 26.08 -28.81 -22.31
N LEU A 32 25.91 -27.97 -23.33
CA LEU A 32 25.00 -26.82 -23.26
C LEU A 32 23.54 -27.26 -23.16
N ILE A 33 23.16 -28.37 -23.81
CA ILE A 33 21.78 -28.90 -23.78
C ILE A 33 21.28 -29.16 -22.34
N PRO A 34 21.95 -29.97 -21.50
CA PRO A 34 21.51 -30.22 -20.13
C PRO A 34 21.56 -28.94 -19.28
N LEU A 35 22.49 -28.02 -19.52
CA LEU A 35 22.54 -26.75 -18.80
C LEU A 35 21.28 -25.90 -19.05
N PHE A 36 20.84 -25.79 -20.31
CA PHE A 36 19.59 -25.11 -20.66
C PHE A 36 18.36 -25.83 -20.09
N MET A 37 18.34 -27.17 -20.07
CA MET A 37 17.25 -27.95 -19.46
C MET A 37 17.15 -27.70 -17.95
N VAL A 38 18.28 -27.64 -17.23
CA VAL A 38 18.31 -27.31 -15.80
C VAL A 38 17.78 -25.89 -15.57
N GLY A 39 18.21 -24.92 -16.38
CA GLY A 39 17.67 -23.56 -16.34
C GLY A 39 16.15 -23.53 -16.55
N GLY A 40 15.63 -24.32 -17.49
CA GLY A 40 14.20 -24.48 -17.74
C GLY A 40 13.43 -25.01 -16.53
N VAL A 41 13.91 -26.08 -15.89
CA VAL A 41 13.27 -26.68 -14.70
C VAL A 41 13.32 -25.72 -13.49
N VAL A 42 14.43 -25.00 -13.30
CA VAL A 42 14.54 -24.01 -12.23
C VAL A 42 13.57 -22.86 -12.45
N ASN A 43 13.48 -22.37 -13.69
CA ASN A 43 12.54 -21.30 -14.04
C ASN A 43 11.08 -21.74 -13.85
N GLU A 44 10.75 -22.96 -14.27
CA GLU A 44 9.43 -23.56 -14.08
C GLU A 44 9.07 -23.66 -12.60
N ARG A 45 9.99 -24.16 -11.75
CA ARG A 45 9.76 -24.22 -10.30
C ARG A 45 9.58 -22.86 -9.66
N SER A 46 10.36 -21.87 -10.08
CA SER A 46 10.23 -20.48 -9.62
C SER A 46 8.85 -19.91 -9.96
N HIS A 47 8.42 -20.05 -11.22
CA HIS A 47 7.10 -19.59 -11.67
C HIS A 47 5.96 -20.30 -10.95
N TYR A 48 6.01 -21.62 -10.78
CA TYR A 48 4.98 -22.35 -10.03
C TYR A 48 4.94 -21.94 -8.55
N GLN A 49 6.09 -21.72 -7.92
CA GLN A 49 6.12 -21.23 -6.54
C GLN A 49 5.47 -19.85 -6.43
N GLN A 50 5.78 -18.92 -7.34
CA GLN A 50 5.15 -17.61 -7.39
C GLN A 50 3.64 -17.70 -7.62
N GLN A 51 3.20 -18.60 -8.50
CA GLN A 51 1.78 -18.84 -8.75
C GLN A 51 1.06 -19.33 -7.49
N VAL A 52 1.66 -20.28 -6.75
CA VAL A 52 1.09 -20.76 -5.48
C VAL A 52 1.00 -19.63 -4.45
N LEU A 53 2.03 -18.77 -4.33
CA LEU A 53 2.00 -17.64 -3.41
C LEU A 53 0.89 -16.64 -3.77
N GLN A 54 0.73 -16.31 -5.06
CA GLN A 54 -0.35 -15.44 -5.54
C GLN A 54 -1.73 -16.04 -5.29
N ASP A 55 -1.86 -17.34 -5.53
CA ASP A 55 -3.08 -18.10 -5.29
C ASP A 55 -3.46 -18.14 -3.81
N VAL A 56 -2.48 -18.30 -2.92
CA VAL A 56 -2.71 -18.22 -1.47
C VAL A 56 -3.08 -16.80 -1.06
N ALA A 57 -2.36 -15.80 -1.57
CA ALA A 57 -2.66 -14.39 -1.34
C ALA A 57 -4.08 -14.02 -1.78
N ALA A 58 -4.53 -14.50 -2.95
CA ALA A 58 -5.87 -14.23 -3.48
C ALA A 58 -7.00 -14.85 -2.65
N ASN A 59 -6.75 -15.98 -1.98
CA ASN A 59 -7.77 -16.70 -1.20
C ASN A 59 -7.72 -16.42 0.31
N TRP A 60 -6.56 -16.06 0.85
CA TRP A 60 -6.35 -15.83 2.29
C TRP A 60 -6.18 -14.35 2.65
N GLY A 61 -5.56 -13.58 1.75
CA GLY A 61 -5.07 -12.23 1.99
C GLY A 61 -3.59 -12.15 1.66
N GLY A 62 -3.22 -11.18 0.81
CA GLY A 62 -1.84 -10.97 0.38
C GLY A 62 -1.01 -10.18 1.39
N LYS A 63 0.06 -9.54 0.88
CA LYS A 63 0.86 -8.56 1.63
C LYS A 63 -0.04 -7.39 2.05
N GLN A 64 -0.01 -7.06 3.35
CA GLN A 64 -0.86 -6.03 3.94
C GLN A 64 -0.05 -4.80 4.32
N THR A 65 -0.54 -3.63 3.94
CA THR A 65 -0.08 -2.35 4.46
C THR A 65 -1.24 -1.66 5.16
N PHE A 66 -1.05 -1.32 6.43
CA PHE A 66 -1.96 -0.49 7.20
C PHE A 66 -1.53 0.97 7.10
N THR A 67 -2.42 1.82 6.61
CA THR A 67 -2.14 3.24 6.35
C THR A 67 -3.14 4.11 7.09
N GLY A 68 -2.68 4.96 8.01
CA GLY A 68 -3.53 5.87 8.77
C GLY A 68 -3.60 5.53 10.26
N PRO A 69 -4.67 5.92 10.97
CA PRO A 69 -5.88 6.59 10.47
C PRO A 69 -5.69 8.06 10.07
N PHE A 70 -6.66 8.60 9.36
CA PHE A 70 -6.76 10.01 8.94
C PHE A 70 -8.11 10.58 9.35
N LEU A 71 -8.14 11.81 9.87
CA LEU A 71 -9.39 12.54 10.05
C LEU A 71 -9.62 13.43 8.83
N VAL A 72 -10.72 13.18 8.12
CA VAL A 72 -11.06 13.89 6.89
C VAL A 72 -12.13 14.93 7.20
N ILE A 73 -11.81 16.20 6.93
CA ILE A 73 -12.64 17.34 7.29
C ILE A 73 -12.98 18.13 6.01
N PRO A 74 -14.18 17.93 5.45
CA PRO A 74 -14.66 18.73 4.33
C PRO A 74 -14.98 20.15 4.80
N TYR A 75 -14.67 21.14 3.96
CA TYR A 75 -15.02 22.53 4.21
C TYR A 75 -15.40 23.24 2.91
N VAL A 76 -16.20 24.28 3.02
CA VAL A 76 -16.50 25.19 1.90
C VAL A 76 -15.83 26.53 2.16
N GLU A 77 -15.12 27.03 1.15
CA GLU A 77 -14.55 28.38 1.18
C GLU A 77 -15.49 29.34 0.45
N HIS A 78 -15.82 30.46 1.09
CA HIS A 78 -16.55 31.57 0.49
C HIS A 78 -15.55 32.45 -0.25
N LEU A 79 -15.62 32.42 -1.57
CA LEU A 79 -14.82 33.28 -2.43
C LEU A 79 -15.71 34.40 -2.96
N THR A 80 -15.32 35.64 -2.72
CA THR A 80 -15.93 36.82 -3.32
C THR A 80 -15.37 36.98 -4.74
N SER A 81 -16.13 36.58 -5.77
CA SER A 81 -15.76 36.88 -7.16
C SER A 81 -16.27 38.27 -7.54
N VAL A 82 -15.37 39.13 -8.01
CA VAL A 82 -15.67 40.49 -8.46
C VAL A 82 -15.76 40.48 -9.98
N ASP A 83 -16.97 40.30 -10.52
CA ASP A 83 -17.18 40.36 -11.96
C ASP A 83 -17.57 41.80 -12.34
N THR A 84 -16.80 42.40 -13.25
CA THR A 84 -17.17 43.70 -13.84
C THR A 84 -18.03 43.44 -15.07
N VAL A 85 -19.34 43.63 -14.95
CA VAL A 85 -20.27 43.52 -16.07
C VAL A 85 -20.57 44.92 -16.60
N THR A 86 -20.28 45.16 -17.87
CA THR A 86 -20.63 46.42 -18.54
C THR A 86 -22.09 46.35 -18.97
N ASP A 87 -22.93 47.22 -18.41
CA ASP A 87 -24.34 47.35 -18.79
C ASP A 87 -24.48 47.87 -20.24
N GLU A 88 -25.63 47.68 -20.90
CA GLU A 88 -25.89 48.09 -22.30
C GLU A 88 -25.67 49.60 -22.55
N LYS A 89 -25.59 50.40 -21.48
CA LYS A 89 -25.31 51.84 -21.49
C LYS A 89 -23.83 52.21 -21.26
N GLY A 90 -22.90 51.23 -21.27
CA GLY A 90 -21.46 51.48 -21.16
C GLY A 90 -20.95 51.85 -19.76
N LYS A 91 -21.73 51.56 -18.70
CA LYS A 91 -21.29 51.73 -17.31
C LYS A 91 -20.84 50.40 -16.71
N ASN A 92 -19.65 50.38 -16.11
CA ASN A 92 -19.12 49.23 -15.38
C ASN A 92 -19.93 49.03 -14.10
N LYS A 93 -20.57 47.87 -13.95
CA LYS A 93 -21.24 47.44 -12.73
C LYS A 93 -20.43 46.31 -12.11
N VAL A 94 -19.98 46.52 -10.88
CA VAL A 94 -19.34 45.47 -10.08
C VAL A 94 -20.43 44.58 -9.53
N ILE A 95 -20.43 43.30 -9.91
CA ILE A 95 -21.30 42.28 -9.34
C ILE A 95 -20.43 41.41 -8.45
N THR A 96 -20.71 41.45 -7.15
CA THR A 96 -20.17 40.49 -6.19
C THR A 96 -20.99 39.22 -6.30
N LYS A 97 -20.34 38.10 -6.62
CA LYS A 97 -20.97 36.77 -6.61
C LYS A 97 -20.31 35.90 -5.56
N ASP A 98 -21.12 35.33 -4.68
CA ASP A 98 -20.70 34.34 -3.71
C ASP A 98 -20.42 33.02 -4.44
N VAL A 99 -19.18 32.53 -4.36
CA VAL A 99 -18.78 31.22 -4.89
C VAL A 99 -18.34 30.33 -3.73
N PHE A 100 -18.93 29.14 -3.63
CA PHE A 100 -18.54 28.14 -2.63
C PHE A 100 -17.77 27.01 -3.32
N ASN A 101 -16.49 26.85 -2.99
CA ASN A 101 -15.69 25.72 -3.46
C ASN A 101 -15.55 24.69 -2.33
N GLY A 102 -15.88 23.43 -2.64
CA GLY A 102 -15.69 22.31 -1.71
C GLY A 102 -14.23 21.86 -1.71
N HIS A 103 -13.63 21.84 -0.53
CA HIS A 103 -12.28 21.36 -0.30
C HIS A 103 -12.29 20.31 0.82
N THR A 104 -11.20 19.54 0.91
CA THR A 104 -11.05 18.50 1.91
C THR A 104 -9.71 18.63 2.58
N LEU A 105 -9.74 18.78 3.90
CA LEU A 105 -8.54 18.77 4.72
C LEU A 105 -8.34 17.36 5.28
N ILE A 106 -7.08 16.90 5.29
CA ILE A 106 -6.67 15.64 5.89
C ILE A 106 -5.82 15.95 7.11
N LEU A 107 -6.33 15.60 8.28
CA LEU A 107 -5.62 15.73 9.55
C LEU A 107 -5.01 14.39 9.97
N LEU A 108 -3.77 14.47 10.43
CA LEU A 108 -2.99 13.35 10.93
C LEU A 108 -3.04 13.29 12.46
N PRO A 109 -2.94 12.10 13.07
CA PRO A 109 -3.01 11.97 14.52
C PRO A 109 -1.77 12.56 15.19
N GLU A 110 -1.94 13.15 16.36
CA GLU A 110 -0.81 13.68 17.13
C GLU A 110 0.02 12.52 17.70
N LYS A 111 -0.67 11.51 18.23
CA LYS A 111 -0.09 10.26 18.74
C LYS A 111 -0.73 9.08 18.05
N LEU A 112 0.09 8.13 17.63
CA LEU A 112 -0.33 6.89 17.01
C LEU A 112 0.42 5.72 17.64
N ASP A 113 -0.27 4.90 18.44
CA ASP A 113 0.24 3.65 19.01
C ASP A 113 -0.41 2.48 18.28
N ILE A 114 0.42 1.70 17.58
CA ILE A 114 0.02 0.52 16.83
C ILE A 114 0.60 -0.71 17.51
N ARG A 115 -0.26 -1.61 17.98
CA ARG A 115 0.14 -2.91 18.53
C ARG A 115 -0.36 -4.03 17.65
N ALA A 116 0.58 -4.76 17.06
CA ALA A 116 0.30 -5.88 16.18
C ALA A 116 0.70 -7.20 16.85
N LYS A 117 -0.22 -8.15 16.86
CA LYS A 117 0.05 -9.54 17.24
C LYS A 117 -0.20 -10.45 16.05
N LEU A 118 0.85 -11.02 15.50
CA LEU A 118 0.81 -11.96 14.39
C LEU A 118 0.84 -13.38 14.94
N ASN A 119 -0.06 -14.22 14.42
CA ASN A 119 -0.05 -15.66 14.65
C ASN A 119 0.09 -16.35 13.29
N GLU A 120 1.28 -16.88 13.02
CA GLU A 120 1.63 -17.53 11.77
C GLU A 120 1.10 -18.96 11.70
N LYS A 121 0.75 -19.41 10.49
CA LYS A 121 0.36 -20.78 10.18
C LYS A 121 0.87 -21.17 8.80
N HIS A 122 1.28 -22.42 8.68
CA HIS A 122 1.57 -23.04 7.40
C HIS A 122 0.28 -23.45 6.71
N ARG A 123 0.12 -23.06 5.44
CA ARG A 123 -1.01 -23.44 4.60
C ARG A 123 -0.49 -24.18 3.37
N LYS A 124 -0.96 -25.41 3.22
CA LYS A 124 -0.58 -26.26 2.08
C LYS A 124 -1.55 -26.09 0.93
N ARG A 125 -1.00 -26.01 -0.28
CA ARG A 125 -1.73 -26.20 -1.53
C ARG A 125 -0.93 -27.15 -2.42
N GLY A 126 -1.43 -28.38 -2.59
CA GLY A 126 -0.69 -29.45 -3.25
C GLY A 126 0.56 -29.84 -2.43
N ILE A 127 1.73 -29.82 -3.08
CA ILE A 127 3.03 -30.12 -2.46
C ILE A 127 3.72 -28.89 -1.86
N TYR A 128 3.14 -27.69 -2.03
CA TYR A 128 3.75 -26.43 -1.64
C TYR A 128 3.13 -25.92 -0.33
N ASP A 129 3.97 -25.26 0.46
CA ASP A 129 3.62 -24.68 1.75
C ASP A 129 3.84 -23.17 1.68
N ALA A 130 2.83 -22.40 2.08
CA ALA A 130 2.89 -20.96 2.18
C ALA A 130 2.69 -20.54 3.63
N LEU A 131 3.60 -19.69 4.12
CA LEU A 131 3.47 -19.07 5.43
C LEU A 131 2.44 -17.95 5.36
N VAL A 132 1.37 -18.07 6.13
CA VAL A 132 0.33 -17.05 6.28
C VAL A 132 0.22 -16.64 7.74
N TYR A 133 -0.43 -15.51 8.01
CA TYR A 133 -0.68 -15.05 9.37
C TYR A 133 -2.12 -14.60 9.59
N ASN A 134 -2.53 -14.58 10.86
CA ASN A 134 -3.65 -13.77 11.33
C ASN A 134 -3.06 -12.69 12.23
N ALA A 135 -3.28 -11.43 11.89
CA ALA A 135 -2.84 -10.29 12.67
C ALA A 135 -4.03 -9.69 13.43
N LYS A 136 -3.85 -9.52 14.74
CA LYS A 136 -4.72 -8.69 15.57
C LYS A 136 -4.02 -7.35 15.79
N LEU A 137 -4.59 -6.29 15.25
CA LEU A 137 -4.13 -4.92 15.42
C LEU A 137 -4.98 -4.22 16.45
N ASN A 138 -4.33 -3.55 17.40
CA ASN A 138 -4.94 -2.56 18.26
C ASN A 138 -4.25 -1.23 17.97
N VAL A 139 -5.00 -0.27 17.42
CA VAL A 139 -4.50 1.04 17.02
C VAL A 139 -5.21 2.08 17.85
N THR A 140 -4.44 2.88 18.57
CA THR A 140 -4.95 3.93 19.46
C THR A 140 -4.22 5.22 19.19
N GLY A 141 -4.87 6.33 19.48
CA GLY A 141 -4.27 7.63 19.28
C GLY A 141 -5.26 8.76 19.51
N SER A 142 -4.78 9.96 19.22
CA SER A 142 -5.56 11.18 19.40
C SER A 142 -5.41 12.12 18.21
N PHE A 143 -6.49 12.81 17.86
CA PHE A 143 -6.50 13.95 16.94
C PHE A 143 -6.67 15.23 17.75
N ASP A 144 -6.07 16.31 17.23
CA ASP A 144 -6.25 17.66 17.75
C ASP A 144 -6.45 18.61 16.57
N HIS A 145 -7.65 19.18 16.48
CA HIS A 145 -8.05 20.10 15.42
C HIS A 145 -8.17 21.55 15.88
N GLU A 146 -7.62 21.91 17.05
CA GLU A 146 -7.65 23.26 17.61
C GLU A 146 -7.15 24.33 16.62
N PHE A 147 -6.11 24.00 15.84
CA PHE A 147 -5.56 24.89 14.81
C PHE A 147 -6.55 25.27 13.69
N LEU A 148 -7.63 24.50 13.50
CA LEU A 148 -8.68 24.82 12.52
C LEU A 148 -9.61 25.91 13.00
N LEU A 149 -9.82 25.99 14.32
CA LEU A 149 -10.63 27.04 14.93
C LEU A 149 -9.88 28.37 14.95
N GLU A 150 -8.55 28.33 15.09
CA GLU A 150 -7.71 29.54 15.04
C GLU A 150 -7.67 30.19 13.65
N SER A 151 -7.97 29.44 12.59
CA SER A 151 -7.61 29.81 11.22
C SER A 151 -8.74 30.41 10.37
N GLY A 152 -9.94 30.69 10.88
CA GLY A 152 -10.96 31.31 10.03
C GLY A 152 -12.35 31.57 10.61
N GLU A 153 -12.50 32.61 11.43
CA GLU A 153 -13.77 33.34 11.49
C GLU A 153 -13.89 34.23 10.24
N GLY A 154 -14.44 33.70 9.14
CA GLY A 154 -14.77 34.54 7.97
C GLY A 154 -15.07 33.78 6.68
N ASP A 155 -14.06 33.08 6.14
CA ASP A 155 -14.13 32.58 4.76
C ASP A 155 -14.30 31.07 4.64
N ARG A 156 -14.23 30.28 5.72
CA ARG A 156 -14.31 28.81 5.64
C ARG A 156 -15.36 28.26 6.59
N ARG A 157 -16.31 27.51 6.04
CA ARG A 157 -17.31 26.77 6.82
C ARG A 157 -17.00 25.29 6.77
N ILE A 158 -16.64 24.73 7.92
CA ILE A 158 -16.43 23.29 8.10
C ILE A 158 -17.77 22.57 8.02
N LEU A 159 -17.82 21.46 7.30
CA LEU A 159 -18.99 20.59 7.16
C LEU A 159 -18.86 19.41 8.15
N TRP A 160 -19.12 19.69 9.42
CA TRP A 160 -18.96 18.72 10.52
C TRP A 160 -19.80 17.45 10.32
N GLU A 161 -20.95 17.57 9.65
CA GLU A 161 -21.85 16.47 9.32
C GLU A 161 -21.28 15.50 8.26
N GLN A 162 -20.17 15.89 7.61
CA GLN A 162 -19.49 15.11 6.58
C GLN A 162 -18.07 14.71 7.00
N VAL A 163 -17.72 14.93 8.27
CA VAL A 163 -16.43 14.51 8.80
C VAL A 163 -16.41 12.99 8.95
N PHE A 164 -15.30 12.37 8.56
CA PHE A 164 -15.14 10.94 8.72
C PHE A 164 -13.69 10.56 9.03
N LEU A 165 -13.53 9.47 9.78
CA LEU A 165 -12.25 8.81 9.98
C LEU A 165 -12.00 7.86 8.81
N MET A 166 -10.84 7.93 8.18
CA MET A 166 -10.43 7.06 7.08
C MET A 166 -9.25 6.19 7.49
N VAL A 167 -9.28 4.92 7.09
CA VAL A 167 -8.18 3.96 7.29
C VAL A 167 -7.91 3.22 6.00
N GLY A 168 -6.64 3.22 5.57
CA GLY A 168 -6.16 2.51 4.41
C GLY A 168 -5.69 1.09 4.71
N LEU A 169 -6.06 0.17 3.83
CA LEU A 169 -5.64 -1.23 3.85
C LEU A 169 -5.37 -1.72 2.43
N SER A 170 -4.33 -2.52 2.23
CA SER A 170 -4.00 -3.08 0.91
C SER A 170 -5.07 -4.03 0.37
N ASP A 171 -5.73 -4.80 1.23
CA ASP A 171 -6.81 -5.70 0.85
C ASP A 171 -7.89 -5.76 1.94
N THR A 172 -9.02 -5.10 1.69
CA THR A 172 -10.15 -5.08 2.62
C THR A 172 -10.89 -6.41 2.71
N LYS A 173 -10.74 -7.31 1.72
CA LYS A 173 -11.35 -8.65 1.75
C LYS A 173 -10.71 -9.53 2.81
N ALA A 174 -9.49 -9.19 3.22
CA ALA A 174 -8.74 -9.91 4.23
C ALA A 174 -9.13 -9.52 5.68
N ILE A 175 -10.05 -8.58 5.85
CA ILE A 175 -10.61 -8.21 7.16
C ILE A 175 -11.55 -9.34 7.63
N ASN A 176 -11.31 -9.86 8.83
CA ASN A 176 -12.19 -10.84 9.47
C ASN A 176 -13.31 -10.14 10.27
N SER A 177 -14.31 -10.92 10.68
CA SER A 177 -15.34 -10.45 11.60
C SER A 177 -14.75 -9.98 12.94
N GLY A 178 -15.41 -9.00 13.56
CA GLY A 178 -15.00 -8.44 14.86
C GLY A 178 -14.06 -7.24 14.79
N THR A 179 -14.02 -6.53 13.65
CA THR A 179 -13.42 -5.20 13.58
C THR A 179 -14.34 -4.21 14.29
N THR A 180 -13.79 -3.45 15.24
CA THR A 180 -14.53 -2.44 15.98
C THR A 180 -13.76 -1.13 15.98
N VAL A 181 -14.47 -0.03 15.80
CA VAL A 181 -13.92 1.30 15.92
C VAL A 181 -14.67 2.02 17.04
N LYS A 182 -13.92 2.71 17.88
CA LYS A 182 -14.44 3.61 18.89
C LYS A 182 -13.91 5.01 18.65
N TRP A 183 -14.79 5.99 18.80
CA TRP A 183 -14.51 7.41 18.74
C TRP A 183 -14.96 8.02 20.06
N ASP A 184 -14.04 8.62 20.82
CA ASP A 184 -14.28 9.15 22.17
C ASP A 184 -14.94 8.14 23.14
N GLY A 185 -14.63 6.85 22.92
CA GLY A 185 -15.19 5.73 23.69
C GLY A 185 -16.48 5.14 23.12
N ASP A 186 -17.19 5.86 22.25
CA ASP A 186 -18.43 5.42 21.64
C ASP A 186 -18.17 4.52 20.43
N SER A 187 -18.94 3.43 20.32
CA SER A 187 -18.78 2.48 19.21
C SER A 187 -19.42 3.03 17.94
N VAL A 188 -18.63 3.13 16.88
CA VAL A 188 -19.01 3.73 15.61
C VAL A 188 -18.96 2.69 14.49
N ASN A 189 -19.87 2.82 13.52
CA ASN A 189 -20.00 1.83 12.45
C ASN A 189 -19.04 2.12 11.30
N LEU A 190 -18.25 1.11 10.96
CA LEU A 190 -17.40 1.15 9.78
C LEU A 190 -18.20 0.97 8.49
N GLN A 191 -17.83 1.73 7.47
CA GLN A 191 -18.36 1.64 6.12
C GLN A 191 -17.25 1.26 5.14
N PRO A 192 -17.54 0.41 4.14
CA PRO A 192 -16.55 0.00 3.16
C PRO A 192 -16.12 1.18 2.27
N GLY A 193 -14.86 1.15 1.83
CA GLY A 193 -14.26 2.21 1.01
C GLY A 193 -13.65 3.33 1.86
N THR A 194 -12.73 4.10 1.28
CA THR A 194 -11.96 5.12 2.00
C THR A 194 -12.62 6.50 2.00
N GLY A 195 -13.68 6.71 1.21
CA GLY A 195 -14.26 8.03 0.96
C GLY A 195 -13.41 8.92 0.04
N LEU A 196 -12.09 8.72 0.00
CA LEU A 196 -11.12 9.43 -0.86
C LEU A 196 -10.20 8.43 -1.61
N PRO A 197 -10.71 7.74 -2.65
CA PRO A 197 -9.93 6.74 -3.39
C PRO A 197 -8.68 7.30 -4.07
N ASP A 198 -8.69 8.60 -4.43
CA ASP A 198 -7.54 9.28 -5.04
C ASP A 198 -6.36 9.46 -4.09
N VAL A 199 -6.62 9.46 -2.77
CA VAL A 199 -5.58 9.57 -1.72
C VAL A 199 -5.21 8.19 -1.21
N VAL A 200 -6.21 7.39 -0.86
CA VAL A 200 -6.05 6.03 -0.36
C VAL A 200 -6.98 5.13 -1.16
N ALA A 201 -6.41 4.29 -2.02
CA ALA A 201 -7.19 3.51 -2.98
C ALA A 201 -8.17 2.51 -2.33
N GLN A 202 -7.80 1.92 -1.19
CA GLN A 202 -8.57 0.85 -0.55
C GLN A 202 -8.51 0.95 0.97
N GLY A 203 -9.60 0.58 1.63
CA GLY A 203 -9.75 0.71 3.07
C GLY A 203 -11.22 0.82 3.50
N PHE A 204 -11.42 1.40 4.68
CA PHE A 204 -12.73 1.69 5.24
C PHE A 204 -12.75 3.12 5.79
N HIS A 205 -13.95 3.63 6.00
CA HIS A 205 -14.15 4.91 6.67
C HIS A 205 -15.25 4.78 7.72
N VAL A 206 -15.30 5.75 8.63
CA VAL A 206 -16.27 5.83 9.71
C VAL A 206 -16.80 7.25 9.72
N PRO A 207 -18.05 7.48 9.27
CA PRO A 207 -18.70 8.77 9.42
C PRO A 207 -18.77 9.14 10.91
N LEU A 208 -18.42 10.38 11.22
CA LEU A 208 -18.48 10.92 12.57
C LEU A 208 -19.70 11.83 12.71
N ASP A 209 -20.16 11.99 13.95
CA ASP A 209 -21.28 12.86 14.27
C ASP A 209 -20.84 14.34 14.28
N GLU A 210 -21.74 15.27 14.02
CA GLU A 210 -21.53 16.71 14.16
C GLU A 210 -21.10 17.09 15.58
N ALA A 211 -21.45 16.28 16.59
CA ALA A 211 -20.97 16.41 17.97
C ALA A 211 -19.44 16.43 18.10
N THR A 212 -18.71 15.94 17.09
CA THR A 212 -17.24 16.06 16.98
C THR A 212 -16.78 17.53 16.99
N SER A 213 -17.64 18.48 16.62
CA SER A 213 -17.32 19.92 16.69
C SER A 213 -17.25 20.50 18.10
N ASN A 214 -17.79 19.80 19.11
CA ASN A 214 -17.89 20.33 20.49
C ASN A 214 -16.57 20.33 21.25
N ASP A 215 -15.64 19.45 20.88
CA ASP A 215 -14.29 19.36 21.44
C ASP A 215 -13.28 19.48 20.28
N THR A 216 -12.06 19.90 20.57
CA THR A 216 -10.96 19.93 19.61
C THR A 216 -10.12 18.66 19.64
N LYS A 217 -10.20 17.91 20.75
CA LYS A 217 -9.39 16.72 20.99
C LYS A 217 -10.25 15.48 21.02
N HIS A 218 -9.85 14.50 20.22
CA HIS A 218 -10.59 13.25 20.11
C HIS A 218 -9.67 12.06 20.19
N ASP A 219 -10.07 11.08 20.99
CA ASP A 219 -9.39 9.81 21.09
C ASP A 219 -10.07 8.78 20.19
N PHE A 220 -9.26 7.95 19.53
CA PHE A 220 -9.79 6.84 18.73
C PHE A 220 -9.15 5.52 19.16
N GLN A 221 -9.93 4.45 18.98
CA GLN A 221 -9.45 3.08 19.13
C GLN A 221 -9.99 2.21 18.00
N ILE A 222 -9.09 1.53 17.29
CA ILE A 222 -9.42 0.61 16.21
C ILE A 222 -8.87 -0.76 16.59
N GLU A 223 -9.77 -1.72 16.77
CA GLU A 223 -9.40 -3.13 16.83
C GLU A 223 -9.70 -3.77 15.48
N LEU A 224 -8.66 -4.26 14.81
CA LEU A 224 -8.76 -4.85 13.48
C LEU A 224 -8.17 -6.26 13.49
N ASN A 225 -8.95 -7.23 13.02
CA ASN A 225 -8.47 -8.58 12.76
C ASN A 225 -8.33 -8.76 11.26
N LEU A 226 -7.11 -9.00 10.77
CA LEU A 226 -6.85 -9.18 9.35
C LEU A 226 -6.02 -10.42 9.08
N ARG A 227 -6.21 -10.98 7.89
CA ARG A 227 -5.40 -12.06 7.35
C ARG A 227 -4.40 -11.50 6.36
N GLY A 228 -3.25 -12.15 6.27
CA GLY A 228 -2.26 -11.78 5.29
C GLY A 228 -1.23 -12.88 5.08
N SER A 229 -0.37 -12.65 4.12
CA SER A 229 0.80 -13.47 3.80
C SER A 229 1.96 -12.56 3.44
N ASP A 230 3.16 -13.13 3.33
CA ASP A 230 4.39 -12.46 2.88
C ASP A 230 4.93 -11.37 3.84
N GLY A 231 4.14 -10.34 4.17
CA GLY A 231 4.51 -9.34 5.16
C GLY A 231 3.37 -8.44 5.61
N LEU A 232 3.62 -7.72 6.71
CA LEU A 232 2.76 -6.70 7.28
C LEU A 232 3.54 -5.39 7.41
N PHE A 233 3.03 -4.33 6.81
CA PHE A 233 3.66 -3.03 6.72
C PHE A 233 2.78 -1.97 7.36
N PHE A 234 3.39 -0.91 7.86
CA PHE A 234 2.70 0.21 8.48
C PHE A 234 3.22 1.52 7.88
N SER A 235 2.32 2.45 7.56
CA SER A 235 2.68 3.83 7.24
C SER A 235 2.56 4.67 8.51
N PRO A 236 3.68 5.13 9.11
CA PRO A 236 3.66 5.88 10.36
C PRO A 236 3.29 7.34 10.11
N LEU A 237 2.00 7.62 10.10
CA LEU A 237 1.46 8.93 9.71
C LEU A 237 1.12 9.85 10.89
N GLY A 238 1.36 9.42 12.13
CA GLY A 238 1.21 10.28 13.30
C GLY A 238 2.45 11.14 13.56
N LYS A 239 2.25 12.34 14.11
CA LYS A 239 3.35 13.23 14.54
C LYS A 239 4.33 12.50 15.46
N THR A 240 3.81 11.68 16.36
CA THR A 240 4.57 10.64 17.06
C THR A 240 3.93 9.28 16.80
N THR A 241 4.66 8.38 16.16
CA THR A 241 4.19 7.01 15.91
C THR A 241 5.04 5.99 16.68
N THR A 242 4.39 5.11 17.42
CA THR A 242 4.99 3.95 18.08
C THR A 242 4.36 2.69 17.53
N THR A 243 5.18 1.78 17.00
CA THR A 243 4.72 0.49 16.49
C THR A 243 5.38 -0.62 17.27
N VAL A 244 4.58 -1.49 17.88
CA VAL A 244 5.04 -2.71 18.57
C VAL A 244 4.45 -3.90 17.85
N MET A 245 5.31 -4.81 17.41
CA MET A 245 4.91 -6.03 16.73
C MET A 245 5.39 -7.24 17.51
N THR A 246 4.49 -8.20 17.71
CA THR A 246 4.77 -9.51 18.31
C THR A 246 4.37 -10.59 17.34
N SER A 247 5.17 -11.64 17.24
CA SER A 247 5.02 -12.72 16.26
C SER A 247 5.47 -14.03 16.89
N SER A 248 4.87 -15.15 16.46
CA SER A 248 5.36 -16.49 16.84
C SER A 248 6.46 -17.00 15.91
N TRP A 249 6.85 -16.22 14.90
CA TRP A 249 7.89 -16.55 13.94
C TRP A 249 9.28 -16.21 14.50
N GLN A 250 10.18 -17.21 14.48
CA GLN A 250 11.52 -17.11 15.09
C GLN A 250 12.56 -16.41 14.21
N HIS A 251 12.26 -16.15 12.94
CA HIS A 251 13.21 -15.58 11.97
C HIS A 251 12.64 -14.32 11.30
N PRO A 252 12.36 -13.25 12.06
CA PRO A 252 11.79 -12.04 11.49
C PRO A 252 12.76 -11.40 10.49
N SER A 253 12.20 -10.83 9.44
CA SER A 253 12.93 -9.92 8.55
C SER A 253 12.23 -8.57 8.55
N PHE A 254 13.03 -7.50 8.51
CA PHE A 254 12.53 -6.13 8.53
C PHE A 254 12.81 -5.48 7.18
N GLN A 255 11.82 -4.78 6.64
CA GLN A 255 11.87 -4.14 5.33
C GLN A 255 11.22 -2.75 5.40
N GLY A 256 11.63 -1.85 4.51
CA GLY A 256 11.16 -0.47 4.44
C GLY A 256 12.24 0.54 4.84
N ASP A 257 11.88 1.82 4.79
CA ASP A 257 12.82 2.91 5.03
C ASP A 257 13.13 3.13 6.52
N LEU A 258 12.27 2.59 7.40
CA LEU A 258 12.38 2.70 8.85
C LEU A 258 12.50 1.30 9.46
N LEU A 259 13.66 1.01 10.04
CA LEU A 259 13.95 -0.23 10.74
C LEU A 259 13.60 -0.13 12.24
N PRO A 260 13.32 -1.26 12.93
CA PRO A 260 12.97 -1.23 14.35
C PRO A 260 14.13 -0.69 15.19
N LYS A 261 13.80 0.16 16.18
CA LYS A 261 14.78 0.67 17.16
C LYS A 261 15.36 -0.45 18.04
N SER A 262 14.58 -1.50 18.29
CA SER A 262 14.93 -2.64 19.13
C SER A 262 14.13 -3.87 18.71
N HIS A 263 14.72 -5.06 18.84
CA HIS A 263 14.03 -6.34 18.69
C HIS A 263 14.55 -7.34 19.72
N ASP A 264 13.73 -8.30 20.10
CA ASP A 264 14.05 -9.43 20.99
C ASP A 264 13.41 -10.71 20.39
N ILE A 265 14.03 -11.87 20.61
CA ILE A 265 13.62 -13.17 20.02
C ILE A 265 13.37 -14.19 21.12
#